data_AF-A0A5E4E5D9-F1
#
_entry.id   AF-A0A5E4E5D9-F1
#
_cell.length_a   1.000
_cell.length_b   1.000
_cell.length_c   1.000
_cell.angle_alpha   90.00
_cell.angle_beta   90.00
_cell.angle_gamma   90.00
#
_symmetry.space_group_name_H-M   'P 1'
#
loop_
_entity.id
_entity.type
_entity.pdbx_description
1 polymer ?
#
loop_
_entity_poly.entity_id
_entity_poly.type
_entity_poly.pdbx_seq_one_letter_code
_entity_poly.pdbx_strand_id
1 'polypeptide(L)'
;MAPLRCILFLAALCSLIPALHASAGDADLIYKSCVVQCEKSGCVGEKCFQHCKFSSDGKPIDGPWYMQEPLYLRWKQWDCRSDCRYHCMLAREEEREKLGDKPVKYHGKWPFQRVYGIQEPVAVALSALNLAMQFHGWISFFILVYYKLPLNPNKRTYYEYTGVWHIYGILSMNSRFWSGVFHSRDVELTEKLDISSAVALLGFSLILALLRSFNVRDEAARVMVSAPLIAFVTTHILYLNFYKLDYGNTFAKNLH
;
A
#
# COMPACT_ATOMS: atom_id res chain seq x y z
N MET A 1 32.04 -9.44 17.48
CA MET A 1 31.63 -8.20 18.19
C MET A 1 30.55 -7.39 17.47
N ALA A 2 30.49 -7.37 16.13
CA ALA A 2 29.43 -6.69 15.37
C ALA A 2 27.97 -7.16 15.62
N PRO A 3 27.65 -8.46 15.83
CA PRO A 3 26.24 -8.89 15.89
C PRO A 3 25.52 -8.44 17.18
N LEU A 4 26.24 -8.35 18.30
CA LEU A 4 25.66 -7.95 19.59
C LEU A 4 25.23 -6.47 19.61
N ARG A 5 25.98 -5.60 18.93
CA ARG A 5 25.66 -4.18 18.81
C ARG A 5 24.42 -3.95 17.93
N CYS A 6 24.22 -4.75 16.88
CA CYS A 6 23.03 -4.67 16.03
C CYS A 6 21.75 -5.08 16.78
N ILE A 7 21.83 -6.10 17.64
CA ILE A 7 20.67 -6.59 18.43
C ILE A 7 20.23 -5.53 19.44
N LEU A 8 21.18 -4.90 20.15
CA LEU A 8 20.89 -3.84 21.12
C LEU A 8 20.26 -2.60 20.47
N PHE A 9 20.67 -2.26 19.24
CA PHE A 9 20.13 -1.13 18.50
C PHE A 9 18.68 -1.38 18.04
N LEU A 10 18.38 -2.60 17.58
CA LEU A 10 17.02 -3.01 17.18
C LEU A 10 16.07 -3.07 18.38
N ALA A 11 16.54 -3.55 19.54
CA ALA A 11 15.76 -3.61 20.77
C ALA A 11 15.36 -2.21 21.27
N ALA A 12 16.27 -1.23 21.17
CA ALA A 12 16.00 0.17 21.57
C ALA A 12 14.97 0.87 20.65
N LEU A 13 14.89 0.48 19.38
CA LEU A 13 13.89 1.01 18.43
C LEU A 13 12.48 0.48 18.69
N CYS A 14 12.35 -0.76 19.17
CA CYS A 14 11.04 -1.36 19.50
C CYS A 14 10.36 -0.71 20.72
N SER A 15 11.11 -0.11 21.65
CA SER A 15 10.55 0.53 22.84
C SER A 15 9.83 1.87 22.60
N LEU A 16 9.79 2.36 21.36
CA LEU A 16 9.22 3.67 21.02
C LEU A 16 7.84 3.60 20.36
N ILE A 17 7.18 2.43 20.34
CA ILE A 17 5.91 2.27 19.61
C ILE A 17 4.73 2.83 20.44
N PRO A 18 4.06 3.91 20.00
CA PRO A 18 2.91 4.47 20.70
C PRO A 18 1.66 3.59 20.54
N ALA A 19 0.69 3.76 21.45
CA ALA A 19 -0.62 3.13 21.34
C ALA A 19 -1.39 3.65 20.10
N LEU A 20 -2.02 2.74 19.37
CA LEU A 20 -2.87 3.05 18.22
C LEU A 20 -4.26 3.48 18.70
N HIS A 21 -4.68 4.70 18.37
CA HIS A 21 -6.05 5.15 18.57
C HIS A 21 -6.87 4.99 17.28
N ALA A 22 -8.14 4.58 17.43
CA ALA A 22 -9.09 4.56 16.33
C ALA A 22 -9.33 5.97 15.77
N SER A 23 -9.72 6.04 14.50
CA SER A 23 -9.88 7.31 13.80
C SER A 23 -11.03 8.13 14.41
N ALA A 24 -10.83 9.43 14.65
CA ALA A 24 -11.85 10.29 15.27
C ALA A 24 -13.16 10.33 14.48
N GLY A 25 -13.10 10.27 13.14
CA GLY A 25 -14.28 10.18 12.27
C GLY A 25 -15.07 8.87 12.44
N ASP A 26 -14.40 7.77 12.80
CA ASP A 26 -15.05 6.47 13.02
C ASP A 26 -15.86 6.43 14.31
N ALA A 27 -15.70 7.42 15.19
CA ALA A 27 -16.50 7.58 16.39
C ALA A 27 -17.77 8.42 16.16
N ASP A 28 -17.86 9.16 15.04
CA ASP A 28 -18.97 10.06 14.75
C ASP A 28 -20.29 9.30 14.50
N LEU A 29 -21.31 9.58 15.31
CA LEU A 29 -22.61 8.91 15.26
C LEU A 29 -23.41 9.29 14.00
N ILE A 30 -23.28 10.53 13.53
CA ILE A 30 -23.95 11.01 12.32
C ILE A 30 -23.40 10.28 11.11
N TYR A 31 -22.07 10.17 11.04
CA TYR A 31 -21.39 9.38 10.01
C TYR A 31 -21.86 7.92 10.01
N LYS A 32 -21.86 7.25 11.17
CA LYS A 32 -22.33 5.86 11.29
C LYS A 32 -23.77 5.69 10.83
N SER A 33 -24.66 6.58 11.26
CA SER A 33 -26.07 6.55 10.88
C SER A 33 -26.23 6.69 9.36
N CYS A 34 -25.50 7.63 8.73
CA CYS A 34 -25.51 7.80 7.29
C CYS A 34 -25.08 6.53 6.56
N VAL A 35 -23.99 5.88 6.98
CA VAL A 35 -23.50 4.64 6.34
C VAL A 35 -24.53 3.53 6.43
N VAL A 36 -25.14 3.31 7.61
CA VAL A 36 -26.17 2.28 7.80
C VAL A 36 -27.41 2.57 6.97
N GLN A 37 -27.82 3.84 6.85
CA GLN A 37 -28.96 4.21 6.02
C GLN A 37 -28.66 4.02 4.53
N CYS A 38 -27.47 4.43 4.07
CA CYS A 38 -27.05 4.27 2.68
C CYS A 38 -26.94 2.80 2.28
N GLU A 39 -26.43 1.92 3.14
CA GLU A 39 -26.38 0.47 2.85
C GLU A 39 -27.79 -0.13 2.66
N LYS A 40 -28.82 0.47 3.27
CA LYS A 40 -30.23 0.04 3.13
C LYS A 40 -30.95 0.70 1.96
N SER A 41 -30.78 2.01 1.78
CA SER A 41 -31.48 2.81 0.77
C SER A 41 -30.78 2.80 -0.59
N GLY A 42 -29.48 2.52 -0.60
CA GLY A 42 -28.60 2.69 -1.75
C GLY A 42 -28.33 4.16 -2.11
N CYS A 43 -28.63 5.11 -1.24
CA CYS A 43 -28.53 6.55 -1.54
C CYS A 43 -27.96 7.37 -0.37
N VAL A 44 -27.21 8.42 -0.71
CA VAL A 44 -26.79 9.51 0.20
C VAL A 44 -27.31 10.82 -0.38
N GLY A 45 -28.32 11.41 0.27
CA GLY A 45 -29.03 12.59 -0.26
C GLY A 45 -29.65 12.28 -1.63
N GLU A 46 -29.34 13.09 -2.64
CA GLU A 46 -29.82 12.91 -4.02
C GLU A 46 -29.00 11.89 -4.83
N LYS A 47 -27.84 11.45 -4.32
CA LYS A 47 -26.95 10.52 -5.02
C LYS A 47 -27.33 9.08 -4.67
N CYS A 48 -27.77 8.32 -5.66
CA CYS A 48 -28.11 6.91 -5.53
C CYS A 48 -27.16 6.02 -6.35
N PHE A 49 -26.77 4.89 -5.78
CA PHE A 49 -25.85 3.92 -6.40
C PHE A 49 -26.63 2.71 -6.91
N GLN A 50 -26.61 2.49 -8.23
CA GLN A 50 -27.36 1.36 -8.84
C GLN A 50 -26.85 -0.01 -8.34
N HIS A 51 -25.55 -0.12 -8.07
CA HIS A 51 -24.93 -1.35 -7.56
C HIS A 51 -25.24 -1.63 -6.07
N CYS A 52 -25.85 -0.67 -5.36
CA CYS A 52 -26.36 -0.85 -4.00
C CYS A 52 -27.80 -1.37 -3.96
N LYS A 53 -28.49 -1.51 -5.11
CA LYS A 53 -29.86 -2.04 -5.13
C LYS A 53 -29.85 -3.53 -4.85
N PHE A 54 -30.09 -3.89 -3.60
CA PHE A 54 -30.37 -5.27 -3.23
C PHE A 54 -31.79 -5.62 -3.70
N SER A 55 -31.93 -6.72 -4.45
CA SER A 55 -33.24 -7.37 -4.61
C SER A 55 -33.74 -7.76 -3.22
N SER A 56 -35.06 -7.77 -2.99
CA SER A 56 -35.68 -8.03 -1.69
C SER A 56 -35.29 -9.39 -1.06
N ASP A 57 -34.61 -10.26 -1.80
CA ASP A 57 -34.13 -11.58 -1.39
C ASP A 57 -32.61 -11.65 -1.09
N GLY A 58 -31.90 -10.51 -1.06
CA GLY A 58 -30.46 -10.49 -0.71
C GLY A 58 -29.54 -11.19 -1.73
N LYS A 59 -30.04 -11.55 -2.91
CA LYS A 59 -29.23 -12.06 -4.02
C LYS A 59 -28.81 -10.93 -4.96
N PRO A 60 -27.55 -10.91 -5.43
CA PRO A 60 -27.18 -10.12 -6.60
C PRO A 60 -28.13 -10.49 -7.75
N ILE A 61 -28.52 -9.52 -8.57
CA ILE A 61 -29.23 -9.81 -9.81
C ILE A 61 -28.21 -10.50 -10.73
N ASP A 62 -28.11 -11.82 -10.61
CA ASP A 62 -27.35 -12.64 -11.54
C ASP A 62 -28.12 -12.65 -12.87
N GLY A 63 -27.82 -11.64 -13.69
CA GLY A 63 -28.15 -11.66 -15.10
C GLY A 63 -27.41 -12.83 -15.80
N PRO A 64 -27.83 -13.20 -17.02
CA PRO A 64 -27.19 -14.26 -17.78
C PRO A 64 -25.67 -14.10 -17.85
N TRP A 65 -24.91 -15.19 -17.79
CA TRP A 65 -23.43 -15.21 -17.71
C TRP A 65 -22.71 -14.36 -18.78
N TYR A 66 -23.35 -14.07 -19.91
CA TYR A 66 -22.82 -13.23 -21.00
C TYR A 66 -23.08 -11.72 -20.83
N MET A 67 -23.83 -11.30 -19.81
CA MET A 67 -24.02 -9.90 -19.41
C MET A 67 -23.10 -9.49 -18.25
N GLN A 68 -22.16 -10.36 -17.85
CA GLN A 68 -21.16 -9.98 -16.87
C GLN A 68 -20.34 -8.80 -17.40
N GLU A 69 -20.37 -7.70 -16.66
CA GLU A 69 -19.60 -6.53 -17.02
C GLU A 69 -18.13 -6.90 -17.18
N PRO A 70 -17.46 -6.44 -18.25
CA PRO A 70 -16.06 -6.72 -18.48
C PRO A 70 -15.22 -6.31 -17.26
N LEU A 71 -14.16 -7.08 -16.98
CA LEU A 71 -13.35 -6.94 -15.76
C LEU A 71 -12.85 -5.51 -15.51
N TYR A 72 -12.62 -4.71 -16.56
CA TYR A 72 -12.23 -3.31 -16.44
C TYR A 72 -13.34 -2.38 -15.92
N LEU A 73 -14.62 -2.69 -16.19
CA LEU A 73 -15.77 -1.97 -15.62
C LEU A 73 -16.01 -2.40 -14.18
N ARG A 74 -15.90 -3.70 -13.89
CA ARG A 74 -15.97 -4.23 -12.52
C ARG A 74 -14.85 -3.67 -11.62
N TRP A 75 -13.66 -3.44 -12.18
CA TRP A 75 -12.56 -2.77 -11.47
C TRP A 75 -12.85 -1.30 -11.15
N LYS A 76 -13.58 -0.60 -12.02
CA LYS A 76 -13.98 0.81 -11.81
C LYS A 76 -15.11 0.95 -10.80
N GLN A 77 -15.97 -0.07 -10.66
CA GLN A 77 -17.08 -0.05 -9.74
C GLN A 77 -16.62 -0.27 -8.30
N TRP A 78 -17.00 0.63 -7.40
CA TRP A 78 -16.82 0.47 -5.97
C TRP A 78 -17.89 -0.46 -5.40
N ASP A 79 -17.60 -1.12 -4.29
CA ASP A 79 -18.62 -1.85 -3.54
C ASP A 79 -19.55 -0.86 -2.83
N CYS A 80 -20.80 -1.29 -2.63
CA CYS A 80 -21.83 -0.44 -2.04
C CYS A 80 -21.40 0.18 -0.70
N ARG A 81 -20.79 -0.63 0.17
CA ARG A 81 -20.29 -0.17 1.47
C ARG A 81 -19.20 0.89 1.31
N SER A 82 -18.24 0.72 0.41
CA SER A 82 -17.19 1.72 0.17
C SER A 82 -17.73 3.04 -0.38
N ASP A 83 -18.71 3.00 -1.28
CA ASP A 83 -19.33 4.23 -1.80
C ASP A 83 -20.19 4.93 -0.74
N CYS A 84 -20.96 4.18 0.05
CA CYS A 84 -21.67 4.74 1.20
C CYS A 84 -20.72 5.40 2.20
N ARG A 85 -19.63 4.71 2.59
CA ARG A 85 -18.60 5.27 3.49
C ARG A 85 -17.98 6.55 2.93
N TYR A 86 -17.66 6.57 1.64
CA TYR A 86 -17.05 7.71 0.98
C TYR A 86 -17.99 8.92 0.91
N HIS A 87 -19.23 8.71 0.46
CA HIS A 87 -20.18 9.81 0.30
C HIS A 87 -20.69 10.35 1.63
N CYS A 88 -20.89 9.49 2.64
CA CYS A 88 -21.20 9.93 4.00
C CYS A 88 -20.05 10.70 4.65
N MET A 89 -18.80 10.28 4.42
CA MET A 89 -17.62 11.02 4.87
C MET A 89 -17.59 12.43 4.26
N LEU A 90 -17.77 12.55 2.95
CA LEU A 90 -17.77 13.87 2.30
C LEU A 90 -18.91 14.77 2.79
N ALA A 91 -20.12 14.23 2.93
CA ALA A 91 -21.26 15.00 3.44
C ALA A 91 -20.98 15.51 4.87
N ARG A 92 -20.38 14.66 5.71
CA ARG A 92 -20.06 15.04 7.09
C ARG A 92 -18.96 16.11 7.16
N GLU A 93 -17.94 16.00 6.31
CA GLU A 93 -16.86 16.97 6.26
C GLU A 93 -17.33 18.32 5.70
N GLU A 94 -18.28 18.34 4.77
CA GLU A 94 -18.92 19.58 4.31
C GLU A 94 -19.67 20.31 5.45
N GLU A 95 -20.37 19.56 6.31
CA GLU A 95 -21.01 20.15 7.50
C GLU A 95 -19.99 20.70 8.49
N ARG A 96 -18.90 19.97 8.74
CA ARG A 96 -17.80 20.40 9.62
C ARG A 96 -17.10 21.64 9.08
N GLU A 97 -16.86 21.71 7.77
CA GLU A 97 -16.27 22.87 7.11
C GLU A 97 -17.16 24.12 7.30
N LYS A 98 -18.49 23.98 7.15
CA LYS A 98 -19.45 25.07 7.42
C LYS A 98 -19.42 25.57 8.86
N LEU A 99 -19.08 24.70 9.81
CA LEU A 99 -18.92 25.02 11.23
C LEU A 99 -17.52 25.54 11.59
N GLY A 100 -16.58 25.55 10.63
CA GLY A 100 -15.18 25.93 10.86
C GLY A 100 -14.33 24.88 11.58
N ASP A 101 -14.83 23.63 11.64
CA ASP A 101 -14.09 22.52 12.24
C ASP A 101 -12.94 22.05 11.35
N LYS A 102 -11.89 21.53 11.98
CA LYS A 102 -10.78 20.91 11.25
C LYS A 102 -11.22 19.55 10.68
N PRO A 103 -10.68 19.17 9.49
CA PRO A 103 -11.02 17.91 8.88
C PRO A 103 -10.49 16.74 9.70
N VAL A 104 -11.22 15.62 9.68
CA VAL A 104 -10.83 14.40 10.40
C VAL A 104 -10.71 13.20 9.47
N LYS A 105 -10.04 12.18 9.99
CA LYS A 105 -9.78 10.93 9.28
C LYS A 105 -10.92 9.94 9.55
N TYR A 106 -11.34 9.18 8.54
CA TYR A 106 -12.35 8.10 8.63
C TYR A 106 -11.76 6.82 8.06
N HIS A 107 -11.81 5.72 8.81
CA HIS A 107 -11.30 4.41 8.42
C HIS A 107 -9.87 4.45 7.86
N GLY A 108 -9.00 5.26 8.46
CA GLY A 108 -7.64 5.39 7.96
C GLY A 108 -7.49 6.26 6.70
N LYS A 109 -8.53 6.99 6.27
CA LYS A 109 -8.55 7.84 5.07
C LYS A 109 -8.89 9.29 5.37
N TRP A 110 -8.29 10.19 4.60
CA TRP A 110 -8.66 11.61 4.57
C TRP A 110 -9.79 11.84 3.57
N PRO A 111 -10.60 12.90 3.74
CA PRO A 111 -11.76 13.18 2.89
C PRO A 111 -11.37 13.81 1.55
N PHE A 112 -10.57 13.10 0.75
CA PHE A 112 -10.17 13.54 -0.57
C PHE A 112 -11.27 13.30 -1.60
N GLN A 113 -11.46 14.26 -2.51
CA GLN A 113 -12.37 14.07 -3.64
C GLN A 113 -11.76 13.15 -4.70
N ARG A 114 -12.48 12.09 -5.06
CA ARG A 114 -12.17 11.20 -6.17
C ARG A 114 -12.34 11.93 -7.49
N VAL A 115 -11.41 11.73 -8.43
CA VAL A 115 -11.46 12.32 -9.78
C VAL A 115 -11.31 11.21 -10.82
N TYR A 116 -12.23 11.11 -11.77
CA TYR A 116 -12.26 10.05 -12.80
C TYR A 116 -12.14 8.61 -12.26
N GLY A 117 -12.63 8.35 -11.04
CA GLY A 117 -12.56 7.05 -10.38
C GLY A 117 -11.24 6.75 -9.64
N ILE A 118 -10.28 7.68 -9.67
CA ILE A 118 -9.03 7.62 -8.91
C ILE A 118 -9.27 8.14 -7.50
N GLN A 119 -8.86 7.38 -6.48
CA GLN A 119 -9.02 7.78 -5.09
C GLN A 119 -8.15 8.99 -4.72
N GLU A 120 -6.86 8.95 -5.05
CA GLU A 120 -5.89 9.97 -4.66
C GLU A 120 -5.05 10.44 -5.87
N PRO A 121 -5.58 11.32 -6.73
CA PRO A 121 -4.95 11.68 -8.01
C PRO A 121 -3.53 12.22 -7.88
N VAL A 122 -3.28 13.04 -6.85
CA VAL A 122 -1.95 13.63 -6.60
C VAL A 122 -0.95 12.56 -6.18
N ALA A 123 -1.34 11.62 -5.30
CA ALA A 123 -0.47 10.54 -4.86
C ALA A 123 -0.13 9.57 -6.00
N VAL A 124 -1.11 9.28 -6.89
CA VAL A 124 -0.88 8.51 -8.11
C VAL A 124 0.12 9.21 -9.04
N ALA A 125 -0.06 10.51 -9.28
CA ALA A 125 0.83 11.29 -10.14
C ALA A 125 2.27 11.32 -9.59
N LEU A 126 2.43 11.57 -8.28
CA LEU A 126 3.74 11.57 -7.62
C LEU A 126 4.39 10.17 -7.66
N SER A 127 3.61 9.10 -7.50
CA SER A 127 4.11 7.73 -7.61
C SER A 127 4.58 7.40 -9.03
N ALA A 128 3.82 7.82 -10.05
CA ALA A 128 4.19 7.65 -11.45
C ALA A 128 5.46 8.44 -11.82
N LEU A 129 5.60 9.68 -11.34
CA LEU A 129 6.82 10.48 -11.52
C LEU A 129 8.02 9.80 -10.85
N ASN A 130 7.86 9.30 -9.62
CA ASN A 130 8.92 8.55 -8.94
C ASN A 130 9.30 7.28 -9.70
N LEU A 131 8.33 6.54 -10.22
CA LEU A 131 8.58 5.35 -11.04
C LEU A 131 9.38 5.70 -12.30
N ALA A 132 9.01 6.77 -13.00
CA ALA A 132 9.71 7.23 -14.19
C ALA A 132 11.16 7.62 -13.88
N MET A 133 11.39 8.35 -12.78
CA MET A 133 12.74 8.73 -12.35
C MET A 133 13.59 7.51 -11.97
N GLN A 134 13.02 6.53 -11.27
CA GLN A 134 13.72 5.29 -10.92
C GLN A 134 14.04 4.45 -12.16
N PHE A 135 13.11 4.34 -13.11
CA PHE A 135 13.33 3.66 -14.37
C PHE A 135 14.46 4.32 -15.18
N HIS A 136 14.41 5.64 -15.33
CA HIS A 136 15.45 6.41 -16.02
C HIS A 136 16.83 6.23 -15.36
N GLY A 137 16.89 6.30 -14.02
CA GLY A 137 18.12 6.07 -13.26
C GLY A 137 18.67 4.64 -13.46
N TRP A 138 17.81 3.63 -13.40
CA TRP A 138 18.19 2.23 -13.60
C TRP A 138 18.72 1.97 -15.02
N ILE A 139 18.05 2.49 -16.06
CA ILE A 139 18.51 2.39 -17.45
C ILE A 139 19.85 3.11 -17.65
N SER A 140 19.99 4.32 -17.09
CA SER A 140 21.24 5.07 -17.17
C SER A 140 22.42 4.30 -16.56
N PHE A 141 22.19 3.68 -15.40
CA PHE A 141 23.18 2.83 -14.73
C PHE A 141 23.50 1.57 -15.55
N PHE A 142 22.48 0.91 -16.09
CA PHE A 142 22.65 -0.26 -16.96
C PHE A 142 23.51 0.08 -18.19
N ILE A 143 23.20 1.19 -18.88
CA ILE A 143 23.96 1.65 -20.05
C ILE A 143 25.42 1.96 -19.66
N LEU A 144 25.63 2.68 -18.56
CA LEU A 144 26.98 3.02 -18.08
C LEU A 144 27.81 1.76 -17.84
N VAL A 145 27.25 0.79 -17.13
CA VAL A 145 28.00 -0.38 -16.66
C VAL A 145 28.28 -1.39 -17.79
N TYR A 146 27.36 -1.57 -18.74
CA TYR A 146 27.50 -2.59 -19.78
C TYR A 146 28.02 -2.06 -21.11
N TYR A 147 27.82 -0.78 -21.43
CA TYR A 147 28.17 -0.21 -22.74
C TYR A 147 29.26 0.86 -22.69
N LYS A 148 29.51 1.50 -21.54
CA LYS A 148 30.51 2.58 -21.43
C LYS A 148 31.77 2.17 -20.68
N LEU A 149 31.66 1.27 -19.70
CA LEU A 149 32.80 0.79 -18.94
C LEU A 149 33.39 -0.48 -19.56
N PRO A 150 34.73 -0.65 -19.51
CA PRO A 150 35.36 -1.89 -19.98
C PRO A 150 34.86 -3.07 -19.15
N LEU A 151 34.59 -4.20 -19.78
CA LEU A 151 34.26 -5.45 -19.08
C LEU A 151 35.54 -6.23 -18.77
N ASN A 152 35.50 -7.03 -17.71
CA ASN A 152 36.56 -7.97 -17.39
C ASN A 152 36.65 -9.05 -18.50
N PRO A 153 37.84 -9.67 -18.76
CA PRO A 153 37.99 -10.84 -19.64
C PRO A 153 36.87 -11.90 -19.55
N ASN A 154 36.30 -12.12 -18.35
CA ASN A 154 35.18 -13.05 -18.13
C ASN A 154 33.80 -12.45 -18.47
N LYS A 155 33.72 -11.35 -19.22
CA LYS A 155 32.50 -10.57 -19.56
C LYS A 155 31.70 -10.09 -18.33
N ARG A 156 32.33 -10.00 -17.16
CA ARG A 156 31.73 -9.47 -15.92
C ARG A 156 32.05 -8.00 -15.77
N THR A 157 31.20 -7.26 -15.06
CA THR A 157 31.43 -5.86 -14.75
C THR A 157 32.48 -5.74 -13.64
N TYR A 158 33.40 -4.76 -13.74
CA TYR A 158 34.38 -4.53 -12.67
C TYR A 158 33.73 -4.07 -11.37
N TYR A 159 32.54 -3.48 -11.45
CA TYR A 159 31.80 -3.06 -10.29
C TYR A 159 31.07 -4.25 -9.66
N GLU A 160 31.66 -4.84 -8.63
CA GLU A 160 31.17 -6.07 -7.99
C GLU A 160 29.75 -5.98 -7.41
N TYR A 161 29.24 -4.77 -7.15
CA TYR A 161 27.88 -4.56 -6.61
C TYR A 161 26.82 -4.36 -7.71
N THR A 162 27.18 -4.48 -9.00
CA THR A 162 26.27 -4.26 -10.13
C THR A 162 24.96 -5.03 -9.98
N GLY A 163 25.03 -6.33 -9.68
CA GLY A 163 23.84 -7.17 -9.52
C GLY A 163 22.93 -6.70 -8.38
N VAL A 164 23.51 -6.28 -7.26
CA VAL A 164 22.74 -5.79 -6.10
C VAL A 164 22.00 -4.49 -6.45
N TRP A 165 22.63 -3.58 -7.21
CA TRP A 165 21.98 -2.35 -7.67
C TRP A 165 20.86 -2.60 -8.69
N HIS A 166 20.97 -3.63 -9.53
CA HIS A 166 19.87 -4.00 -10.42
C HIS A 166 18.66 -4.52 -9.64
N ILE A 167 18.89 -5.38 -8.64
CA ILE A 167 17.82 -5.85 -7.76
C ILE A 167 17.17 -4.66 -7.03
N TYR A 168 17.98 -3.73 -6.49
CA TYR A 168 17.46 -2.50 -5.88
C TYR A 168 16.56 -1.71 -6.83
N GLY A 169 17.03 -1.48 -8.07
CA GLY A 169 16.26 -0.75 -9.08
C GLY A 169 14.91 -1.41 -9.38
N ILE A 170 14.91 -2.74 -9.57
CA ILE A 170 13.70 -3.52 -9.82
C ILE A 170 12.72 -3.44 -8.64
N LEU A 171 13.20 -3.66 -7.42
CA LEU A 171 12.36 -3.57 -6.21
C LEU A 171 11.82 -2.16 -5.99
N SER A 172 12.64 -1.14 -6.25
CA SER A 172 12.22 0.26 -6.14
C SER A 172 11.11 0.58 -7.15
N MET A 173 11.26 0.15 -8.41
CA MET A 173 10.22 0.32 -9.42
C MET A 173 8.94 -0.46 -9.06
N ASN A 174 9.07 -1.69 -8.57
CA ASN A 174 7.93 -2.50 -8.10
C ASN A 174 7.15 -1.81 -6.98
N SER A 175 7.85 -1.24 -5.98
CA SER A 175 7.22 -0.51 -4.89
C SER A 175 6.49 0.75 -5.36
N ARG A 176 7.10 1.54 -6.26
CA ARG A 176 6.42 2.75 -6.79
C ARG A 176 5.23 2.42 -7.69
N PHE A 177 5.31 1.31 -8.42
CA PHE A 177 4.18 0.82 -9.22
C PHE A 177 3.00 0.45 -8.33
N TRP A 178 3.22 -0.40 -7.31
CA TRP A 178 2.13 -0.81 -6.42
C TRP A 178 1.56 0.33 -5.58
N SER A 179 2.41 1.28 -5.17
CA SER A 179 1.95 2.51 -4.51
C SER A 179 1.01 3.32 -5.41
N GLY A 180 1.37 3.51 -6.69
CA GLY A 180 0.48 4.16 -7.65
C GLY A 180 -0.84 3.41 -7.85
N VAL A 181 -0.80 2.07 -7.94
CA VAL A 181 -2.00 1.24 -8.08
C VAL A 181 -2.90 1.34 -6.83
N PHE A 182 -2.32 1.27 -5.64
CA PHE A 182 -3.04 1.41 -4.36
C PHE A 182 -3.73 2.78 -4.23
N HIS A 183 -3.00 3.87 -4.47
CA HIS A 183 -3.58 5.22 -4.44
C HIS A 183 -4.62 5.45 -5.55
N SER A 184 -4.57 4.67 -6.63
CA SER A 184 -5.62 4.71 -7.65
C SER A 184 -6.89 4.01 -7.19
N ARG A 185 -6.73 2.82 -6.62
CA ARG A 185 -7.81 1.94 -6.19
C ARG A 185 -7.39 1.15 -4.97
N ASP A 186 -7.88 1.61 -3.83
CA ASP A 186 -7.64 0.99 -2.55
C ASP A 186 -8.63 -0.17 -2.32
N VAL A 187 -8.12 -1.39 -2.42
CA VAL A 187 -8.80 -2.63 -2.07
C VAL A 187 -7.80 -3.50 -1.30
N GLU A 188 -8.29 -4.48 -0.52
CA GLU A 188 -7.43 -5.32 0.34
C GLU A 188 -6.23 -5.93 -0.41
N LEU A 189 -6.42 -6.33 -1.67
CA LEU A 189 -5.34 -6.87 -2.49
C LEU A 189 -4.26 -5.81 -2.82
N THR A 190 -4.66 -4.61 -3.24
CA THR A 190 -3.71 -3.55 -3.64
C THR A 190 -2.99 -2.98 -2.43
N GLU A 191 -3.68 -2.87 -1.29
CA GLU A 191 -3.08 -2.52 0.01
C GLU A 191 -1.99 -3.52 0.40
N LYS A 192 -2.32 -4.82 0.39
CA LYS A 192 -1.37 -5.89 0.70
C LYS A 192 -0.14 -5.87 -0.21
N LEU A 193 -0.33 -5.65 -1.50
CA LEU A 193 0.77 -5.60 -2.47
C LEU A 193 1.64 -4.36 -2.30
N ASP A 194 1.04 -3.18 -2.06
CA ASP A 194 1.79 -1.96 -1.76
C ASP A 194 2.65 -2.12 -0.51
N ILE A 195 2.04 -2.56 0.61
CA ILE A 195 2.74 -2.83 1.86
C ILE A 195 3.86 -3.85 1.66
N SER A 196 3.58 -4.97 0.99
CA SER A 196 4.56 -6.03 0.76
C SER A 196 5.74 -5.54 -0.08
N SER A 197 5.48 -4.77 -1.13
CA SER A 197 6.50 -4.22 -2.02
C SER A 197 7.38 -3.17 -1.31
N ALA A 198 6.77 -2.32 -0.47
CA ALA A 198 7.48 -1.35 0.35
C ALA A 198 8.39 -2.03 1.38
N VAL A 199 7.88 -3.04 2.09
CA VAL A 199 8.66 -3.84 3.06
C VAL A 199 9.82 -4.57 2.37
N ALA A 200 9.59 -5.15 1.18
CA ALA A 200 10.64 -5.80 0.40
C ALA A 200 11.75 -4.81 0.00
N LEU A 201 11.37 -3.60 -0.48
CA LEU A 201 12.33 -2.55 -0.81
C LEU A 201 13.14 -2.10 0.42
N LEU A 202 12.49 -1.86 1.56
CA LEU A 202 13.16 -1.46 2.80
C LEU A 202 14.12 -2.54 3.29
N GLY A 203 13.68 -3.79 3.31
CA GLY A 203 14.50 -4.94 3.67
C GLY A 203 15.74 -5.07 2.78
N PHE A 204 15.57 -4.92 1.47
CA PHE A 204 16.68 -4.95 0.54
C PHE A 204 17.60 -3.74 0.65
N SER A 205 17.06 -2.56 0.96
CA SER A 205 17.86 -1.35 1.23
C SER A 205 18.76 -1.55 2.45
N LEU A 206 18.27 -2.21 3.51
CA LEU A 206 19.08 -2.57 4.67
C LEU A 206 20.22 -3.54 4.30
N ILE A 207 19.92 -4.56 3.49
CA ILE A 207 20.94 -5.48 2.96
C ILE A 207 22.01 -4.70 2.20
N LEU A 208 21.60 -3.86 1.24
CA LEU A 208 22.52 -3.06 0.43
C LEU A 208 23.38 -2.14 1.31
N ALA A 209 22.78 -1.48 2.32
CA ALA A 209 23.49 -0.63 3.26
C ALA A 209 24.57 -1.41 4.03
N LEU A 210 24.24 -2.59 4.56
CA LEU A 210 25.21 -3.44 5.28
C LEU A 210 26.34 -3.90 4.36
N LEU A 211 26.02 -4.40 3.16
CA LEU A 211 27.04 -4.85 2.20
C LEU A 211 27.99 -3.72 1.81
N ARG A 212 27.46 -2.49 1.62
CA ARG A 212 28.26 -1.31 1.26
C ARG A 212 29.07 -0.76 2.44
N SER A 213 28.49 -0.65 3.63
CA SER A 213 29.15 -0.13 4.83
C SER A 213 30.30 -1.01 5.31
N PHE A 214 30.15 -2.34 5.20
CA PHE A 214 31.20 -3.29 5.55
C PHE A 214 32.08 -3.69 4.36
N ASN A 215 31.88 -3.10 3.18
CA ASN A 215 32.59 -3.39 1.93
C ASN A 215 32.71 -4.91 1.66
N VAL A 216 31.59 -5.62 1.78
CA VAL A 216 31.54 -7.08 1.60
C VAL A 216 31.60 -7.42 0.11
N ARG A 217 32.77 -7.90 -0.33
CA ARG A 217 33.06 -8.22 -1.74
C ARG A 217 32.85 -9.67 -2.09
N ASP A 218 33.18 -10.56 -1.16
CA ASP A 218 33.06 -12.00 -1.32
C ASP A 218 31.60 -12.45 -1.49
N GLU A 219 31.36 -13.32 -2.47
CA GLU A 219 30.01 -13.79 -2.82
C GLU A 219 29.39 -14.62 -1.68
N ALA A 220 30.17 -15.48 -1.02
CA ALA A 220 29.67 -16.28 0.09
C ALA A 220 29.31 -15.41 1.30
N ALA A 221 30.16 -14.45 1.64
CA ALA A 221 29.88 -13.48 2.72
C ALA A 221 28.63 -12.63 2.43
N ARG A 222 28.38 -12.25 1.16
CA ARG A 222 27.15 -11.55 0.77
C ARG A 222 25.91 -12.40 1.01
N VAL A 223 25.96 -13.68 0.65
CA VAL A 223 24.86 -14.62 0.89
C VAL A 223 24.64 -14.81 2.39
N MET A 224 25.70 -14.99 3.17
CA MET A 224 25.61 -15.16 4.62
C MET A 224 24.97 -13.96 5.34
N VAL A 225 25.25 -12.73 4.90
CA VAL A 225 24.63 -11.52 5.46
C VAL A 225 23.19 -11.33 4.97
N SER A 226 22.93 -11.60 3.69
CA SER A 226 21.63 -11.32 3.06
C SER A 226 20.57 -12.36 3.42
N ALA A 227 20.92 -13.64 3.48
CA ALA A 227 19.98 -14.74 3.72
C ALA A 227 19.11 -14.58 4.99
N PRO A 228 19.67 -14.29 6.19
CA PRO A 228 18.85 -14.12 7.38
C PRO A 228 17.91 -12.91 7.29
N LEU A 229 18.35 -11.82 6.63
CA LEU A 229 17.53 -10.63 6.44
C LEU A 229 16.41 -10.88 5.43
N ILE A 230 16.68 -11.60 4.35
CA ILE A 230 15.66 -12.03 3.39
C ILE A 230 14.63 -12.92 4.09
N ALA A 231 15.07 -13.91 4.86
CA ALA A 231 14.17 -14.80 5.62
C ALA A 231 13.27 -14.01 6.58
N PHE A 232 13.84 -13.04 7.30
CA PHE A 232 13.09 -12.14 8.18
C PHE A 232 12.05 -11.31 7.40
N VAL A 233 12.46 -10.66 6.31
CA VAL A 233 11.59 -9.82 5.47
C VAL A 233 10.45 -10.65 4.87
N THR A 234 10.75 -11.84 4.33
CA THR A 234 9.74 -12.75 3.78
C THR A 234 8.76 -13.18 4.87
N THR A 235 9.25 -13.58 6.04
CA THR A 235 8.39 -13.95 7.17
C THR A 235 7.50 -12.79 7.61
N HIS A 236 8.05 -11.56 7.64
CA HIS A 236 7.30 -10.36 7.99
C HIS A 236 6.23 -10.02 6.94
N ILE A 237 6.55 -10.13 5.64
CA ILE A 237 5.56 -9.97 4.55
C ILE A 237 4.45 -11.01 4.68
N LEU A 238 4.79 -12.28 4.92
CA LEU A 238 3.80 -13.33 5.12
C LEU A 238 2.92 -13.02 6.34
N TYR A 239 3.52 -12.59 7.45
CA TYR A 239 2.80 -12.15 8.63
C TYR A 239 1.80 -11.02 8.31
N LEU A 240 2.21 -9.96 7.61
CA LEU A 240 1.33 -8.84 7.25
C LEU A 240 0.19 -9.25 6.29
N ASN A 241 0.42 -10.24 5.43
CA ASN A 241 -0.59 -10.70 4.46
C ASN A 241 -1.62 -11.67 5.06
N PHE A 242 -1.17 -12.57 5.95
CA PHE A 242 -1.99 -13.65 6.49
C PHE A 242 -2.56 -13.34 7.88
N TYR A 243 -1.85 -12.58 8.70
CA TYR A 243 -2.39 -12.14 9.97
C TYR A 243 -3.35 -11.00 9.70
N LYS A 244 -4.65 -11.23 9.96
CA LYS A 244 -5.64 -10.16 9.95
C LYS A 244 -5.18 -9.09 10.94
N LEU A 245 -4.61 -8.00 10.41
CA LEU A 245 -4.61 -6.72 11.09
C LEU A 245 -6.07 -6.32 11.19
N ASP A 246 -6.72 -6.77 12.26
CA ASP A 246 -8.14 -6.60 12.53
C ASP A 246 -8.40 -5.12 12.88
N TYR A 247 -8.24 -4.22 11.91
CA TYR A 247 -8.66 -2.82 12.02
C TYR A 247 -10.20 -2.67 12.06
N GLY A 248 -10.94 -3.79 12.06
CA GLY A 248 -12.40 -3.82 12.03
C GLY A 248 -13.11 -4.43 13.25
N ASN A 249 -12.42 -5.06 14.22
CA ASN A 249 -13.10 -5.87 15.24
C ASN A 249 -12.86 -5.48 16.70
N THR A 250 -12.46 -4.24 16.99
CA THR A 250 -12.53 -3.73 18.38
C THR A 250 -13.93 -3.29 18.81
N PHE A 251 -14.98 -3.51 18.00
CA PHE A 251 -16.36 -3.14 18.33
C PHE A 251 -17.34 -4.31 18.54
N ALA A 252 -16.93 -5.58 18.35
CA ALA A 252 -17.82 -6.74 18.49
C ALA A 252 -17.63 -7.55 19.78
N LYS A 253 -16.88 -7.04 20.77
CA LYS A 253 -16.62 -7.76 22.04
C LYS A 253 -17.09 -7.06 23.32
N ASN A 254 -17.97 -6.07 23.23
CA ASN A 254 -18.64 -5.48 24.41
C ASN A 254 -20.16 -5.43 24.24
N LEU A 255 -20.76 -6.58 23.96
CA LEU A 255 -22.19 -6.84 24.17
C LEU A 255 -22.33 -8.16 24.94
N HIS A 256 -22.06 -8.07 26.23
CA HIS A 256 -22.70 -8.85 27.28
C HIS A 256 -22.81 -7.95 28.51
#